data_AF-A0A131Z8X5-F1
#
_entry.id   AF-A0A131Z8X5-F1
#
_cell.length_a   1.000
_cell.length_b   1.000
_cell.length_c   1.000
_cell.angle_alpha   90.00
_cell.angle_beta   90.00
_cell.angle_gamma   90.00
#
_symmetry.space_group_name_H-M   'P 1'
#
loop_
_entity.id
_entity.type
_entity.pdbx_description
1 polymer ?
#
loop_
_entity_poly.entity_id
_entity_poly.type
_entity_poly.pdbx_seq_one_letter_code
_entity_poly.pdbx_strand_id
1 'polypeptide(L)'
;ILYVNRTGGCAVIKSRLLLPGEEPWYDLRVRNSSILTGPSSDCSDFFFNAFAKQTNKIVQSKVRRPPAAAKPIYDPWCQRILQSPSVVKQPSDKAE
;
A
#
# COMPACT_ATOMS: atom_id res chain seq x y z
N ILE A 1 3.34 -9.92 10.13
CA ILE A 1 3.49 -8.45 10.03
C ILE A 1 4.81 -8.08 10.67
N LEU A 2 5.60 -7.19 10.06
CA LEU A 2 6.92 -6.80 10.58
C LEU A 2 6.90 -5.47 11.34
N TYR A 3 6.09 -4.52 10.88
CA TYR A 3 5.98 -3.19 11.48
C TYR A 3 4.58 -2.64 11.27
N VAL A 4 4.07 -1.91 12.26
CA VAL A 4 2.84 -1.11 12.18
C VAL A 4 3.15 0.22 12.85
N ASN A 5 2.79 1.33 12.23
CA ASN A 5 2.99 2.62 12.89
C ASN A 5 2.06 2.79 14.10
N ARG A 6 2.34 3.76 14.97
CA ARG A 6 1.59 3.95 16.24
C ARG A 6 0.08 4.15 16.05
N THR A 7 -0.33 4.74 14.93
CA THR A 7 -1.73 5.04 14.63
C THR A 7 -2.44 3.93 13.85
N GLY A 8 -1.72 2.88 13.44
CA GLY A 8 -2.25 1.83 12.56
C GLY A 8 -2.60 2.31 11.14
N GLY A 9 -2.08 3.47 10.72
CA GLY A 9 -2.27 4.04 9.39
C GLY A 9 -1.47 3.33 8.29
N CYS A 10 -0.40 2.62 8.65
CA CYS A 10 0.39 1.82 7.71
C CYS A 10 1.05 0.62 8.38
N ALA A 11 1.41 -0.37 7.56
CA ALA A 11 2.08 -1.59 8.00
C ALA A 11 3.06 -2.10 6.94
N VAL A 12 4.16 -2.70 7.41
CA VAL A 12 5.11 -3.45 6.59
C VAL A 12 4.92 -4.94 6.86
N ILE A 13 4.71 -5.71 5.80
CA ILE A 13 4.39 -7.13 5.86
C ILE A 13 5.42 -7.90 5.05
N LYS A 14 5.94 -8.99 5.61
CA LYS A 14 6.69 -10.00 4.86
C LYS A 14 5.72 -11.06 4.37
N SER A 15 5.57 -11.16 3.06
CA SER A 15 4.71 -12.10 2.38
C SER A 15 5.58 -13.22 1.80
N ARG A 16 5.10 -14.46 1.87
CA ARG A 16 5.77 -15.63 1.28
C ARG A 16 4.72 -16.58 0.73
N LEU A 17 5.00 -17.19 -0.41
CA LEU A 17 4.27 -18.36 -0.86
C LEU A 17 4.87 -19.59 -0.19
N LEU A 18 4.04 -20.61 0.07
CA LEU A 18 4.49 -21.91 0.59
C LEU A 18 4.93 -22.85 -0.54
N LEU A 19 5.24 -22.29 -1.71
CA LEU A 19 5.71 -23.04 -2.87
C LEU A 19 7.25 -23.12 -2.85
N PRO A 20 7.85 -24.27 -3.21
CA PRO A 20 9.30 -24.40 -3.31
C PRO A 20 9.89 -23.40 -4.31
N GLY A 21 10.97 -22.72 -3.93
CA GLY A 21 11.71 -21.80 -4.81
C GLY A 21 11.14 -20.38 -4.91
N GLU A 22 10.02 -20.08 -4.25
CA GLU A 22 9.47 -18.72 -4.21
C GLU A 22 10.18 -17.86 -3.15
N GLU A 23 10.75 -16.75 -3.60
CA GLU A 23 11.39 -15.77 -2.73
C GLU A 23 10.32 -14.93 -1.99
N PRO A 24 10.49 -14.67 -0.68
CA PRO A 24 9.58 -13.79 0.03
C PRO A 24 9.68 -12.35 -0.52
N TRP A 25 8.57 -11.62 -0.44
CA TRP A 25 8.53 -10.20 -0.76
C TRP A 25 8.01 -9.38 0.41
N TYR A 26 8.19 -8.06 0.33
CA TYR A 26 7.68 -7.13 1.32
C TYR A 26 6.56 -6.29 0.71
N ASP A 27 5.47 -6.13 1.45
CA ASP A 27 4.39 -5.20 1.14
C ASP A 27 4.44 -4.03 2.13
N LEU A 28 4.36 -2.81 1.61
CA LEU A 28 4.01 -1.62 2.39
C LEU A 28 2.54 -1.29 2.13
N ARG A 29 1.71 -1.44 3.16
CA ARG A 29 0.26 -1.20 3.07
C ARG A 29 -0.13 0.04 3.86
N VAL A 30 -1.10 0.79 3.34
CA VAL A 30 -1.64 2.00 3.96
C VAL A 30 -3.14 1.78 4.17
N ARG A 31 -3.66 2.23 5.30
CA ARG A 31 -5.09 2.17 5.62
C ARG A 31 -5.85 3.11 4.69
N ASN A 32 -7.10 2.77 4.33
CA ASN A 32 -7.93 3.59 3.42
C ASN A 32 -8.03 5.06 3.88
N SER A 33 -8.14 5.31 5.19
CA SER A 33 -8.20 6.66 5.76
C SER A 33 -6.93 7.50 5.53
N SER A 34 -5.81 6.86 5.20
CA SER A 34 -4.49 7.48 5.04
C SER A 34 -3.98 7.36 3.61
N ILE A 35 -4.81 6.92 2.67
CA ILE A 35 -4.36 6.57 1.32
C ILE A 35 -3.91 7.78 0.50
N LEU A 36 -4.53 8.94 0.74
CA LEU A 36 -4.18 10.22 0.10
C LEU A 36 -2.86 10.79 0.65
N THR A 37 -2.60 10.62 1.95
CA THR A 37 -1.35 11.08 2.56
C THR A 37 -0.20 10.10 2.36
N GLY A 38 -0.54 8.84 2.05
CA GLY A 38 0.43 7.76 1.91
C GLY A 38 0.93 7.21 3.25
N PRO A 39 1.99 6.37 3.22
CA PRO A 39 2.59 5.81 4.42
C PRO A 39 3.33 6.90 5.22
N SER A 40 3.38 6.76 6.54
CA SER A 40 4.25 7.60 7.36
C SER A 40 5.73 7.31 7.08
N SER A 41 6.60 8.27 7.44
CA SER A 41 8.04 8.18 7.16
C SER A 41 8.68 6.96 7.83
N ASP A 42 8.28 6.64 9.06
CA ASP A 42 8.72 5.46 9.81
C ASP A 42 8.39 4.13 9.11
N CYS A 43 7.18 3.98 8.57
CA CYS A 43 6.80 2.81 7.75
C CYS A 43 7.66 2.71 6.48
N SER A 44 7.89 3.84 5.81
CA SER A 44 8.68 3.90 4.58
C SER A 44 10.13 3.51 4.86
N ASP A 45 10.72 4.09 5.90
CA ASP A 45 12.09 3.80 6.32
C ASP A 45 12.25 2.33 6.73
N PHE A 46 11.29 1.78 7.48
CA PHE A 46 11.29 0.37 7.84
C PHE A 46 11.23 -0.54 6.60
N PHE A 47 10.34 -0.24 5.66
CA PHE A 47 10.19 -0.98 4.41
C PHE A 47 11.49 -0.96 3.58
N PHE A 48 12.11 0.20 3.41
CA PHE A 48 13.36 0.31 2.66
C PHE A 48 14.52 -0.42 3.34
N ASN A 49 14.61 -0.36 4.67
CA ASN A 49 15.62 -1.09 5.43
C ASN A 49 15.42 -2.60 5.37
N ALA A 50 14.17 -3.08 5.43
CA ALA A 50 13.85 -4.50 5.28
C ALA A 50 14.23 -5.01 3.88
N PHE A 51 13.95 -4.23 2.84
CA PHE A 51 14.32 -4.53 1.46
C PHE A 51 15.83 -4.52 1.24
N ALA A 52 16.54 -3.54 1.80
CA ALA A 52 18.00 -3.43 1.75
C ALA A 52 18.67 -4.69 2.33
N LYS A 53 18.20 -5.12 3.51
CA LYS A 53 18.70 -6.32 4.20
C LYS A 53 18.50 -7.60 3.39
N GLN A 54 17.37 -7.76 2.69
CA GLN A 54 17.15 -8.94 1.84
C GLN A 54 18.01 -8.92 0.58
N THR A 55 18.22 -7.75 -0.02
CA THR A 55 18.92 -7.66 -1.32
C THR A 55 20.43 -7.46 -1.22
N ASN A 56 20.98 -7.33 0.00
CA ASN A 56 22.37 -6.89 0.24
C ASN A 56 22.75 -5.61 -0.52
N LYS A 57 21.77 -4.78 -0.88
CA LYS A 57 21.99 -3.52 -1.60
C LYS A 57 22.03 -2.37 -0.60
N ILE A 58 23.03 -1.51 -0.76
CA ILE A 58 23.09 -0.22 -0.05
C ILE A 58 21.99 0.66 -0.63
N VAL A 59 20.90 0.86 0.12
CA VAL A 59 19.89 1.86 -0.24
C VAL A 59 20.53 3.23 -0.02
N GLN A 60 20.84 3.97 -1.09
CA GLN A 60 21.32 5.34 -0.98
C GLN A 60 20.20 6.21 -0.39
N SER A 61 20.30 6.50 0.91
CA SER A 61 19.31 7.27 1.67
C SER A 61 19.10 8.71 1.18
N LYS A 62 19.94 9.21 0.26
CA LYS A 62 19.86 10.57 -0.27
C LYS A 62 18.73 10.80 -1.27
N VAL A 63 18.08 9.74 -1.76
CA VAL A 63 16.88 9.86 -2.58
C VAL A 63 15.80 8.99 -1.96
N ARG A 64 14.80 9.61 -1.32
CA ARG A 64 13.56 8.96 -0.82
C ARG A 64 12.68 8.46 -1.98
N ARG A 65 13.27 7.83 -2.99
CA ARG A 65 12.53 7.15 -4.04
C ARG A 65 12.41 5.69 -3.61
N PRO A 66 11.21 5.10 -3.74
CA PRO A 66 11.08 3.66 -3.60
C PRO A 66 12.14 2.96 -4.48
N PRO A 67 12.73 1.85 -4.02
CA PRO A 67 13.53 1.00 -4.90
C PRO A 67 12.78 0.79 -6.20
N ALA A 68 13.44 0.72 -7.36
CA ALA A 68 12.75 0.51 -8.64
C ALA A 68 11.83 -0.74 -8.63
N ALA A 69 12.09 -1.68 -7.72
CA ALA A 69 11.28 -2.87 -7.45
C ALA A 69 9.97 -2.58 -6.68
N ALA A 70 9.90 -1.52 -5.90
CA ALA A 70 8.71 -1.09 -5.17
C ALA A 70 7.81 -0.24 -6.09
N LYS A 71 7.03 -0.93 -6.92
CA LYS A 71 6.01 -0.27 -7.75
C LYS A 71 4.77 0.02 -6.91
N PRO A 72 4.25 1.27 -6.89
CA PRO A 72 2.97 1.55 -6.27
C PRO A 72 1.88 0.76 -6.99
N ILE A 73 1.13 -0.04 -6.24
CA ILE A 73 -0.02 -0.79 -6.76
C ILE A 73 -1.28 0.08 -6.75
N TYR A 74 -1.43 0.91 -5.70
CA TYR A 74 -2.56 1.80 -5.58
C TYR A 74 -2.37 3.05 -6.45
N ASP A 75 -3.32 3.28 -7.34
CA ASP A 75 -3.44 4.50 -8.15
C ASP A 75 -4.61 5.35 -7.62
N PRO A 76 -4.55 6.70 -7.66
CA PRO A 76 -5.68 7.55 -7.27
C PRO A 76 -7.02 7.17 -7.95
N TRP A 77 -7.00 6.63 -9.17
CA TRP A 77 -8.22 6.14 -9.83
C TRP A 77 -8.86 4.95 -9.12
N CYS A 78 -8.09 4.12 -8.40
CA CYS A 78 -8.60 3.03 -7.58
C CYS A 78 -9.56 3.51 -6.49
N GLN A 79 -9.51 4.80 -6.12
CA GLN A 79 -10.39 5.40 -5.12
C GLN A 79 -11.87 5.40 -5.55
N ARG A 80 -12.15 5.26 -6.86
CA ARG A 80 -13.52 5.09 -7.37
C ARG A 80 -14.22 3.85 -6.81
N ILE A 81 -13.49 2.78 -6.53
CA ILE A 81 -14.06 1.54 -5.92
C ILE A 81 -14.55 1.81 -4.49
N LEU A 82 -14.01 2.84 -3.82
CA LEU A 82 -14.41 3.23 -2.48
C LEU A 82 -15.61 4.19 -2.47
N GLN A 83 -16.02 4.72 -3.64
CA GLN A 83 -17.21 5.55 -3.75
C GLN A 83 -18.45 4.65 -3.71
N SER A 84 -19.43 5.00 -2.87
CA SER A 84 -20.74 4.38 -2.91
C SER A 84 -21.30 4.48 -4.34
N PRO A 85 -21.89 3.42 -4.91
CA PRO A 85 -22.56 3.52 -6.18
C PRO A 85 -23.55 4.68 -6.10
N SER A 86 -23.52 5.59 -7.08
CA SER A 86 -24.55 6.61 -7.22
C SER A 86 -25.88 5.88 -7.24
N VAL A 87 -26.70 6.06 -6.19
CA VAL A 87 -28.06 5.53 -6.17
C VAL A 87 -28.72 6.05 -7.44
N VAL A 88 -28.93 5.18 -8.41
CA VAL A 88 -29.73 5.50 -9.59
C VAL A 88 -31.09 5.85 -9.02
N LYS A 89 -31.43 7.15 -9.00
CA LYS A 89 -32.80 7.57 -8.75
C LYS A 89 -33.61 6.93 -9.86
N GLN A 90 -34.31 5.84 -9.55
CA GLN A 90 -35.35 5.33 -10.43
C GLN A 90 -36.29 6.50 -10.72
N PRO A 91 -36.67 6.74 -11.99
CA PRO A 91 -37.74 7.67 -12.29
C PRO A 91 -38.95 7.23 -11.46
N SER A 92 -39.43 8.11 -10.60
CA SER A 92 -40.71 7.91 -9.93
C SER A 92 -41.75 7.97 -11.05
N ASP A 93 -42.36 6.83 -11.37
CA ASP A 93 -43.53 6.79 -12.25
C ASP A 93 -44.59 7.69 -11.63
N LYS A 94 -44.68 8.93 -12.12
CA LYS A 94 -45.88 9.74 -11.96
C LYS A 94 -46.92 9.11 -12.88
N ALA A 95 -47.71 8.22 -12.29
CA ALA A 95 -49.03 7.92 -12.80
C ALA A 95 -49.94 9.12 -12.49
N GLU A 96 -50.39 9.81 -13.53
CA GLU A 96 -51.60 10.63 -13.55
C GLU A 96 -52.47 10.17 -14.72
#